data_AF-A0A2M7B809-F1
#
_entry.id   AF-A0A2M7B809-F1
#
_cell.length_a   1.000
_cell.length_b   1.000
_cell.length_c   1.000
_cell.angle_alpha   90.00
_cell.angle_beta   90.00
_cell.angle_gamma   90.00
#
_symmetry.space_group_name_H-M   'P 1'
#
loop_
_entity.id
_entity.type
_entity.pdbx_description
1 polymer ?
#
loop_
_entity_poly.entity_id
_entity_poly.type
_entity_poly.pdbx_seq_one_letter_code
_entity_poly.pdbx_strand_id
1 'polypeptide(L)'
;GQQLIATSSVATATEGQNLTEEIGKTMASKILGASKDLLNYKAGEELSQEEKQISDELTNQLKNKNYLPLNQPIDEKSLKIAADSVSAKKQYLESLVAINQECFKNFDKSVSNVLKDAFEKGDTSSSKKLSENYNCVFNDLINTPVPSDWVSFHKDLLTHYQNCKIVYEAIGNYQNDPIKASFALDAIKELINSAEQLQTIFEIKAKSVGL
;
A
#
# COMPACT_ATOMS: atom_id res chain seq x y z
N GLY A 1 -36.01 -1.19 -24.39
CA GLY A 1 -35.17 -0.86 -23.24
C GLY A 1 -33.73 -1.14 -23.61
N GLN A 2 -32.93 -0.09 -23.79
CA GLN A 2 -31.50 -0.21 -24.07
C GLN A 2 -30.76 -0.43 -22.75
N GLN A 3 -30.10 -1.58 -22.62
CA GLN A 3 -29.18 -1.86 -21.51
C GLN A 3 -27.87 -1.10 -21.76
N LEU A 4 -27.56 -0.17 -20.86
CA LEU A 4 -26.25 0.44 -20.73
C LEU A 4 -25.31 -0.58 -20.07
N ILE A 5 -24.35 -1.10 -20.83
CA ILE A 5 -23.23 -1.86 -20.29
C ILE A 5 -22.19 -0.84 -19.84
N ALA A 6 -22.08 -0.64 -18.53
CA ALA A 6 -20.99 0.12 -17.95
C ALA A 6 -19.73 -0.75 -17.97
N THR A 7 -18.86 -0.51 -18.95
CA THR A 7 -17.49 -1.03 -18.93
C THR A 7 -16.67 -0.17 -17.96
N SER A 8 -16.61 -0.59 -16.70
CA SER A 8 -15.61 -0.11 -15.75
C SER A 8 -14.23 -0.59 -16.23
N SER A 9 -13.46 0.30 -16.86
CA SER A 9 -12.04 0.02 -17.12
C SER A 9 -11.31 0.00 -15.79
N VAL A 10 -10.97 -1.20 -15.31
CA VAL A 10 -10.04 -1.39 -14.21
C VAL A 10 -8.71 -0.79 -14.65
N ALA A 11 -8.29 0.30 -14.03
CA ALA A 11 -6.95 0.84 -14.22
C ALA A 11 -5.95 -0.21 -13.71
N THR A 12 -5.33 -0.92 -14.64
CA THR A 12 -4.25 -1.86 -14.34
C THR A 12 -3.08 -1.09 -13.73
N ALA A 13 -2.73 -1.43 -12.49
CA ALA A 13 -1.52 -0.93 -11.84
C ALA A 13 -0.30 -1.25 -12.72
N THR A 14 0.50 -0.23 -13.06
CA THR A 14 1.78 -0.43 -13.76
C THR A 14 2.82 -0.91 -12.76
N GLU A 15 2.79 -2.20 -12.46
CA GLU A 15 3.83 -2.89 -11.71
C GLU A 15 5.19 -2.66 -12.38
N GLY A 16 6.17 -2.14 -11.62
CA GLY A 16 7.56 -2.00 -12.06
C GLY A 16 8.00 -0.65 -12.62
N GLN A 17 7.13 0.37 -12.71
CA GLN A 17 7.58 1.71 -13.13
C GLN A 17 8.23 2.49 -11.97
N ASN A 18 9.41 3.07 -12.25
CA ASN A 18 10.09 4.03 -11.39
C ASN A 18 9.44 5.41 -11.58
N LEU A 19 8.72 5.88 -10.57
CA LEU A 19 7.95 7.11 -10.63
C LEU A 19 8.85 8.33 -10.75
N THR A 20 9.98 8.32 -10.06
CA THR A 20 10.97 9.40 -10.12
C THR A 20 11.51 9.57 -11.55
N GLU A 21 11.82 8.46 -12.22
CA GLU A 21 12.24 8.46 -13.62
C GLU A 21 11.12 8.92 -14.56
N GLU A 22 9.89 8.48 -14.34
CA GLU A 22 8.72 8.87 -15.15
C GLU A 22 8.46 10.38 -15.06
N ILE A 23 8.48 10.93 -13.86
CA ILE A 23 8.30 12.37 -13.61
C ILE A 23 9.47 13.15 -14.18
N GLY A 24 10.70 12.67 -13.96
CA GLY A 24 11.91 13.29 -14.53
C GLY A 24 11.85 13.37 -16.05
N LYS A 25 11.45 12.28 -16.73
CA LYS A 25 11.23 12.25 -18.19
C LYS A 25 10.13 13.20 -18.62
N THR A 26 9.00 13.21 -17.91
CA THR A 26 7.86 14.11 -18.22
C THR A 26 8.26 15.57 -18.08
N MET A 27 8.95 15.94 -17.00
CA MET A 27 9.47 17.29 -16.78
C MET A 27 10.49 17.66 -17.87
N ALA A 28 11.46 16.78 -18.15
CA ALA A 28 12.48 17.03 -19.17
C ALA A 28 11.86 17.23 -20.56
N SER A 29 10.90 16.39 -20.97
CA SER A 29 10.19 16.55 -22.24
C SER A 29 9.40 17.86 -22.31
N LYS A 30 8.80 18.30 -21.19
CA LYS A 30 8.07 19.57 -21.13
C LYS A 30 9.02 20.78 -21.15
N ILE A 31 10.15 20.72 -20.45
CA ILE A 31 11.19 21.78 -20.45
C ILE A 31 11.87 21.87 -21.83
N LEU A 32 12.10 20.75 -22.51
CA LEU A 32 12.67 20.76 -23.86
C LEU A 32 11.65 21.17 -24.93
N GLY A 33 10.36 20.95 -24.68
CA GLY A 33 9.26 21.34 -25.57
C GLY A 33 8.79 22.79 -25.38
N ALA A 34 8.91 23.33 -24.18
CA ALA A 34 8.67 24.74 -23.87
C ALA A 34 10.00 25.53 -23.98
N SER A 35 9.89 26.82 -24.30
CA SER A 35 11.00 27.72 -24.70
C SER A 35 12.31 27.59 -23.88
N LYS A 36 13.46 27.91 -24.53
CA LYS A 36 14.82 28.03 -23.94
C LYS A 36 14.89 28.84 -22.62
N ASP A 37 13.88 29.67 -22.35
CA ASP A 37 13.85 30.58 -21.21
C ASP A 37 13.48 29.92 -19.87
N LEU A 38 12.92 28.71 -19.86
CA LEU A 38 12.60 27.97 -18.63
C LEU A 38 13.83 27.65 -17.76
N LEU A 39 15.01 27.57 -18.37
CA LEU A 39 16.27 27.32 -17.66
C LEU A 39 16.81 28.56 -16.93
N ASN A 40 16.18 29.73 -17.11
CA ASN A 40 16.57 30.99 -16.48
C ASN A 40 15.75 31.35 -15.23
N TYR A 41 14.93 30.42 -14.71
CA TYR A 41 14.14 30.64 -13.51
C TYR A 41 15.00 31.07 -12.32
N LYS A 42 14.61 32.17 -11.65
CA LYS A 42 15.20 32.58 -10.37
C LYS A 42 14.23 32.31 -9.23
N ALA A 43 14.75 31.70 -8.17
CA ALA A 43 13.97 31.46 -6.95
C ALA A 43 13.33 32.76 -6.44
N GLY A 44 12.01 32.78 -6.32
CA GLY A 44 11.22 33.94 -5.90
C GLY A 44 10.48 34.68 -7.01
N GLU A 45 10.71 34.34 -8.28
CA GLU A 45 9.88 34.81 -9.39
C GLU A 45 8.58 34.00 -9.46
N GLU A 46 7.47 34.68 -9.78
CA GLU A 46 6.21 33.99 -10.07
C GLU A 46 6.37 33.11 -11.29
N LEU A 47 5.85 31.89 -11.20
CA LEU A 47 5.80 30.99 -12.35
C LEU A 47 5.02 31.64 -13.50
N SER A 48 5.57 31.57 -14.71
CA SER A 48 4.89 31.91 -15.95
C SER A 48 3.60 31.10 -16.09
N GLN A 49 2.72 31.52 -16.99
CA GLN A 49 1.48 30.79 -17.24
C GLN A 49 1.76 29.39 -17.80
N GLU A 50 2.78 29.21 -18.64
CA GLU A 50 3.21 27.89 -19.13
C GLU A 50 3.77 27.02 -17.99
N GLU A 51 4.58 27.60 -17.10
CA GLU A 51 5.12 26.89 -15.93
C GLU A 51 4.02 26.41 -14.98
N LYS A 52 3.01 27.27 -14.73
CA LYS A 52 1.83 26.92 -13.94
C LYS A 52 1.06 25.75 -14.59
N GLN A 53 0.85 25.78 -15.90
CA GLN A 53 0.18 24.68 -16.62
C GLN A 53 0.96 23.36 -16.53
N ILE A 54 2.29 23.41 -16.69
CA ILE A 54 3.15 22.22 -16.55
C ILE A 54 3.04 21.64 -15.14
N SER A 55 3.10 22.49 -14.12
CA SER A 55 2.95 22.12 -12.71
C SER A 55 1.58 21.52 -12.40
N ASP A 56 0.50 22.13 -12.89
CA ASP A 56 -0.87 21.65 -12.69
C ASP A 56 -1.11 20.31 -13.37
N GLU A 57 -0.62 20.14 -14.59
CA GLU A 57 -0.75 18.90 -15.33
C GLU A 57 0.06 17.77 -14.68
N LEU A 58 1.27 18.05 -14.20
CA LEU A 58 2.06 17.10 -13.43
C LEU A 58 1.33 16.72 -12.13
N THR A 59 0.77 17.70 -11.42
CA THR A 59 -0.02 17.46 -10.20
C THR A 59 -1.24 16.58 -10.50
N ASN A 60 -1.90 16.80 -11.63
CA ASN A 60 -3.04 15.99 -12.05
C ASN A 60 -2.62 14.58 -12.46
N GLN A 61 -1.49 14.40 -13.13
CA GLN A 61 -0.92 13.08 -13.42
C GLN A 61 -0.58 12.34 -12.12
N LEU A 62 0.05 13.05 -11.17
CA LEU A 62 0.37 12.56 -9.83
C LEU A 62 -0.87 12.10 -9.05
N LYS A 63 -2.00 12.79 -9.21
CA LYS A 63 -3.27 12.45 -8.57
C LYS A 63 -4.03 11.31 -9.25
N ASN A 64 -3.95 11.22 -10.58
CA ASN A 64 -4.79 10.32 -11.36
C ASN A 64 -4.20 8.93 -11.58
N LYS A 65 -2.89 8.76 -11.36
CA LYS A 65 -2.23 7.45 -11.47
C LYS A 65 -2.12 6.80 -10.09
N ASN A 66 -2.45 5.51 -10.03
CA ASN A 66 -2.37 4.69 -8.83
C ASN A 66 -0.91 4.23 -8.59
N TYR A 67 -0.02 5.16 -8.23
CA TYR A 67 1.41 4.89 -8.12
C TYR A 67 1.79 3.96 -6.98
N LEU A 68 0.97 3.94 -5.93
CA LEU A 68 0.99 2.90 -4.92
C LEU A 68 -0.32 2.15 -5.07
N PRO A 69 -0.31 0.91 -5.58
CA PRO A 69 -1.53 0.16 -5.83
C PRO A 69 -2.15 -0.34 -4.52
N LEU A 70 -2.57 0.58 -3.65
CA LEU A 70 -3.24 0.27 -2.40
C LEU A 70 -4.68 -0.16 -2.67
N ASN A 71 -5.27 -0.86 -1.70
CA ASN A 71 -6.67 -1.27 -1.70
C ASN A 71 -7.05 -2.07 -2.94
N GLN A 72 -6.15 -2.95 -3.41
CA GLN A 72 -6.49 -3.85 -4.51
C GLN A 72 -7.60 -4.80 -4.06
N PRO A 73 -8.61 -5.04 -4.90
CA PRO A 73 -9.74 -5.89 -4.52
C PRO A 73 -9.29 -7.34 -4.33
N ILE A 74 -9.73 -7.94 -3.22
CA ILE A 74 -9.58 -9.38 -2.96
C ILE A 74 -10.80 -10.12 -3.53
N ASP A 75 -10.58 -10.92 -4.58
CA ASP A 75 -11.64 -11.76 -5.16
C ASP A 75 -12.06 -12.84 -4.15
N GLU A 76 -13.34 -12.89 -3.83
CA GLU A 76 -13.90 -13.90 -2.92
C GLU A 76 -13.65 -15.33 -3.41
N LYS A 77 -13.57 -15.54 -4.73
CA LYS A 77 -13.28 -16.85 -5.33
C LYS A 77 -11.89 -17.37 -4.98
N SER A 78 -10.98 -16.49 -4.55
CA SER A 78 -9.65 -16.87 -4.08
C SER A 78 -9.64 -17.34 -2.61
N LEU A 79 -10.73 -17.14 -1.89
CA LEU A 79 -10.82 -17.42 -0.46
C LEU A 79 -11.32 -18.85 -0.18
N LYS A 80 -10.77 -19.47 0.86
CA LYS A 80 -11.26 -20.76 1.36
C LYS A 80 -12.34 -20.50 2.42
N ILE A 81 -13.60 -20.71 2.08
CA ILE A 81 -14.71 -20.50 3.01
C ILE A 81 -14.98 -21.80 3.79
N ALA A 82 -14.99 -21.70 5.11
CA ALA A 82 -15.28 -22.77 6.05
C ALA A 82 -16.70 -22.66 6.62
N ALA A 83 -17.18 -23.73 7.25
CA ALA A 83 -18.45 -23.74 7.96
C ALA A 83 -18.45 -22.74 9.12
N ASP A 84 -19.58 -22.05 9.31
CA ASP A 84 -19.77 -21.12 10.41
C ASP A 84 -20.08 -21.86 11.72
N SER A 85 -19.04 -22.21 12.46
CA SER A 85 -19.14 -22.83 13.79
C SER A 85 -18.21 -22.13 14.78
N VAL A 86 -18.55 -22.19 16.07
CA VAL A 86 -17.70 -21.65 17.15
C VAL A 86 -16.30 -22.24 17.10
N SER A 87 -16.18 -23.54 16.80
CA SER A 87 -14.88 -24.22 16.67
C SER A 87 -14.07 -23.66 15.50
N ALA A 88 -14.67 -23.54 14.31
CA ALA A 88 -14.00 -22.98 13.13
C ALA A 88 -13.54 -21.53 13.35
N LYS A 89 -14.35 -20.73 14.06
CA LYS A 89 -14.02 -19.35 14.44
C LYS A 89 -12.85 -19.27 15.40
N LYS A 90 -12.79 -20.12 16.43
CA LYS A 90 -11.62 -20.21 17.33
C LYS A 90 -10.36 -20.59 16.58
N GLN A 91 -10.44 -21.65 15.77
CA GLN A 91 -9.32 -22.11 14.95
C GLN A 91 -8.83 -21.02 13.99
N TYR A 92 -9.73 -20.25 13.40
CA TYR A 92 -9.37 -19.12 12.55
C TYR A 92 -8.58 -18.06 13.33
N LEU A 93 -9.03 -17.64 14.52
CA LEU A 93 -8.30 -16.66 15.35
C LEU A 93 -6.93 -17.18 15.80
N GLU A 94 -6.85 -18.45 16.22
CA GLU A 94 -5.59 -19.11 16.55
C GLU A 94 -4.63 -19.12 15.36
N SER A 95 -5.15 -19.38 14.15
CA SER A 95 -4.37 -19.33 12.91
C SER A 95 -3.84 -17.92 12.64
N LEU A 96 -4.64 -16.87 12.84
CA LEU A 96 -4.20 -15.48 12.69
C LEU A 96 -3.00 -15.16 13.59
N VAL A 97 -3.07 -15.57 14.86
CA VAL A 97 -2.01 -15.35 15.84
C VAL A 97 -0.76 -16.13 15.46
N ALA A 98 -0.91 -17.41 15.11
CA ALA A 98 0.20 -18.27 14.74
C ALA A 98 0.93 -17.76 13.48
N ILE A 99 0.20 -17.35 12.44
CA ILE A 99 0.76 -16.79 11.21
C ILE A 99 1.55 -15.51 11.50
N ASN A 100 0.96 -14.58 12.28
CA ASN A 100 1.66 -13.35 12.64
C ASN A 100 2.94 -13.63 13.44
N GLN A 101 2.87 -14.49 14.45
CA GLN A 101 4.04 -14.86 15.26
C GLN A 101 5.15 -15.48 14.42
N GLU A 102 4.81 -16.40 13.52
CA GLU A 102 5.80 -17.08 12.67
C GLU A 102 6.46 -16.11 11.67
N CYS A 103 5.66 -15.31 10.96
CA CYS A 103 6.18 -14.35 9.98
C CYS A 103 7.02 -13.23 10.62
N PHE A 104 6.78 -12.90 11.90
CA PHE A 104 7.51 -11.85 12.63
C PHE A 104 8.51 -12.35 13.67
N LYS A 105 8.72 -13.66 13.82
CA LYS A 105 9.51 -14.26 14.92
C LYS A 105 10.93 -13.69 15.13
N ASN A 106 11.54 -13.17 14.07
CA ASN A 106 12.89 -12.61 14.08
C ASN A 106 12.91 -11.12 13.74
N PHE A 107 11.83 -10.41 14.02
CA PHE A 107 11.70 -8.99 13.75
C PHE A 107 11.30 -8.24 15.02
N ASP A 108 12.24 -7.48 15.57
CA ASP A 108 12.13 -6.82 16.88
C ASP A 108 12.13 -5.29 16.79
N LYS A 109 12.06 -4.74 15.57
CA LYS A 109 12.08 -3.29 15.32
C LYS A 109 10.67 -2.71 15.31
N SER A 110 10.53 -1.57 15.96
CA SER A 110 9.34 -0.72 15.79
C SER A 110 9.35 -0.04 14.42
N VAL A 111 8.17 0.38 13.94
CA VAL A 111 8.02 1.16 12.70
C VAL A 111 8.91 2.41 12.72
N SER A 112 8.98 3.14 13.83
CA SER A 112 9.85 4.32 13.96
C SER A 112 11.33 3.98 13.76
N ASN A 113 11.80 2.85 14.31
CA ASN A 113 13.17 2.40 14.11
C ASN A 113 13.44 1.99 12.66
N VAL A 114 12.47 1.37 11.98
CA VAL A 114 12.56 1.04 10.55
C VAL A 114 12.72 2.29 9.71
N LEU A 115 11.89 3.32 9.94
CA LEU A 115 11.98 4.59 9.23
C LEU A 115 13.30 5.31 9.50
N LYS A 116 13.74 5.32 10.76
CA LYS A 116 15.03 5.89 11.16
C LYS A 116 16.20 5.20 10.45
N ASP A 117 16.22 3.87 10.41
CA ASP A 117 17.25 3.12 9.70
C ASP A 117 17.25 3.49 8.21
N ALA A 118 16.08 3.53 7.57
CA ALA A 118 15.97 3.85 6.15
C ALA A 118 16.44 5.27 5.81
N PHE A 119 15.91 6.30 6.49
CA PHE A 119 16.11 7.69 6.07
C PHE A 119 17.28 8.41 6.74
N GLU A 120 17.61 8.07 7.99
CA GLU A 120 18.75 8.71 8.69
C GLU A 120 20.06 7.96 8.45
N LYS A 121 20.01 6.62 8.37
CA LYS A 121 21.22 5.78 8.21
C LYS A 121 21.43 5.29 6.79
N GLY A 122 20.43 5.46 5.92
CA GLY A 122 20.47 4.91 4.56
C GLY A 122 20.38 3.39 4.50
N ASP A 123 19.99 2.73 5.59
CA ASP A 123 19.89 1.27 5.68
C ASP A 123 18.44 0.81 5.44
N THR A 124 18.20 0.27 4.25
CA THR A 124 16.88 -0.21 3.82
C THR A 124 16.57 -1.63 4.25
N SER A 125 17.49 -2.34 4.91
CA SER A 125 17.34 -3.76 5.26
C SER A 125 16.10 -4.02 6.12
N SER A 126 15.88 -3.20 7.16
CA SER A 126 14.72 -3.31 8.05
C SER A 126 13.39 -3.11 7.31
N SER A 127 13.32 -2.16 6.37
CA SER A 127 12.09 -1.90 5.60
C SER A 127 11.78 -3.03 4.62
N LYS A 128 12.82 -3.53 3.93
CA LYS A 128 12.68 -4.71 3.07
C LYS A 128 12.21 -5.91 3.86
N LYS A 129 12.81 -6.14 5.04
CA LYS A 129 12.41 -7.25 5.90
C LYS A 129 10.97 -7.12 6.39
N LEU A 130 10.54 -5.92 6.73
CA LEU A 130 9.16 -5.66 7.14
C LEU A 130 8.17 -5.92 6.00
N SER A 131 8.49 -5.50 4.78
CA SER A 131 7.70 -5.82 3.59
C SER A 131 7.60 -7.34 3.35
N GLU A 132 8.71 -8.07 3.46
CA GLU A 132 8.73 -9.54 3.36
C GLU A 132 7.84 -10.20 4.40
N ASN A 133 7.88 -9.75 5.66
CA ASN A 133 7.06 -10.30 6.73
C ASN A 133 5.56 -10.07 6.46
N TYR A 134 5.18 -8.88 5.99
CA TYR A 134 3.79 -8.62 5.59
C TYR A 134 3.35 -9.45 4.39
N ASN A 135 4.23 -9.67 3.41
CA ASN A 135 3.97 -10.58 2.31
C ASN A 135 3.82 -12.04 2.77
N CYS A 136 4.62 -12.48 3.76
CA CYS A 136 4.47 -13.78 4.42
C CYS A 136 3.07 -13.92 5.02
N VAL A 137 2.64 -12.95 5.84
CA VAL A 137 1.30 -12.98 6.47
C VAL A 137 0.20 -13.01 5.41
N PHE A 138 0.28 -12.16 4.38
CA PHE A 138 -0.71 -12.14 3.30
C PHE A 138 -0.85 -13.51 2.61
N ASN A 139 0.28 -14.13 2.23
CA ASN A 139 0.30 -15.40 1.50
C ASN A 139 -0.21 -16.57 2.34
N ASP A 140 0.07 -16.58 3.64
CA ASP A 140 -0.44 -17.62 4.54
C ASP A 140 -1.93 -17.38 4.87
N LEU A 141 -2.30 -16.12 5.08
CA LEU A 141 -3.65 -15.74 5.44
C LEU A 141 -4.65 -16.02 4.30
N ILE A 142 -4.32 -15.69 3.04
CA ILE A 142 -5.23 -15.95 1.90
C ILE A 142 -5.55 -17.44 1.74
N ASN A 143 -4.67 -18.30 2.25
CA ASN A 143 -4.81 -19.75 2.24
C ASN A 143 -5.51 -20.33 3.47
N THR A 144 -5.89 -19.49 4.44
CA THR A 144 -6.51 -19.90 5.69
C THR A 144 -8.03 -20.02 5.53
N PRO A 145 -8.65 -21.15 5.92
CA PRO A 145 -10.10 -21.28 5.90
C PRO A 145 -10.78 -20.25 6.82
N VAL A 146 -11.68 -19.43 6.27
CA VAL A 146 -12.40 -18.38 7.00
C VAL A 146 -13.87 -18.77 7.23
N PRO A 147 -14.42 -18.61 8.45
CA PRO A 147 -15.86 -18.75 8.68
C PRO A 147 -16.68 -17.83 7.76
N SER A 148 -17.77 -18.34 7.19
CA SER A 148 -18.53 -17.60 6.17
C SER A 148 -19.04 -16.23 6.64
N ASP A 149 -19.35 -16.06 7.92
CA ASP A 149 -19.79 -14.78 8.49
C ASP A 149 -18.65 -13.77 8.75
N TRP A 150 -17.38 -14.21 8.64
CA TRP A 150 -16.18 -13.42 8.89
C TRP A 150 -15.40 -13.07 7.62
N VAL A 151 -15.92 -13.41 6.45
CA VAL A 151 -15.30 -13.13 5.13
C VAL A 151 -14.96 -11.65 4.96
N SER A 152 -15.85 -10.72 5.35
CA SER A 152 -15.58 -9.27 5.25
C SER A 152 -14.33 -8.89 6.03
N PHE A 153 -14.26 -9.28 7.30
CA PHE A 153 -13.12 -9.01 8.16
C PHE A 153 -11.82 -9.63 7.62
N HIS A 154 -11.91 -10.83 7.05
CA HIS A 154 -10.77 -11.47 6.43
C HIS A 154 -10.25 -10.71 5.20
N LYS A 155 -11.15 -10.20 4.35
CA LYS A 155 -10.77 -9.34 3.23
C LYS A 155 -10.11 -8.04 3.71
N ASP A 156 -10.61 -7.45 4.79
CA ASP A 156 -10.03 -6.24 5.37
C ASP A 156 -8.61 -6.50 5.91
N LEU A 157 -8.38 -7.64 6.58
CA LEU A 157 -7.04 -8.07 7.00
C LEU A 157 -6.10 -8.29 5.82
N LEU A 158 -6.54 -9.02 4.79
CA LEU A 158 -5.73 -9.26 3.58
C LEU A 158 -5.35 -7.96 2.89
N THR A 159 -6.31 -7.04 2.75
CA THR A 159 -6.09 -5.71 2.18
C THR A 159 -5.07 -4.92 3.00
N HIS A 160 -5.20 -4.94 4.33
CA HIS A 160 -4.25 -4.27 5.22
C HIS A 160 -2.83 -4.79 5.04
N TYR A 161 -2.63 -6.11 5.11
CA TYR A 161 -1.30 -6.71 4.96
C TYR A 161 -0.70 -6.51 3.57
N GLN A 162 -1.53 -6.55 2.51
CA GLN A 162 -1.09 -6.21 1.16
C GLN A 162 -0.62 -4.74 1.07
N ASN A 163 -1.38 -3.81 1.64
CA ASN A 163 -1.01 -2.39 1.65
C ASN A 163 0.28 -2.16 2.45
N CYS A 164 0.44 -2.81 3.61
CA CYS A 164 1.67 -2.75 4.39
C CYS A 164 2.89 -3.23 3.59
N LYS A 165 2.78 -4.38 2.90
CA LYS A 165 3.83 -4.87 2.00
C LYS A 165 4.24 -3.80 0.99
N ILE A 166 3.27 -3.25 0.26
CA ILE A 166 3.50 -2.26 -0.81
C ILE A 166 4.19 -1.00 -0.26
N VAL A 167 3.72 -0.50 0.89
CA VAL A 167 4.28 0.70 1.53
C VAL A 167 5.73 0.47 1.97
N TYR A 168 6.02 -0.62 2.67
CA TYR A 168 7.39 -0.88 3.15
C TYR A 168 8.34 -1.32 2.04
N GLU A 169 7.83 -1.88 0.95
CA GLU A 169 8.60 -2.13 -0.27
C GLU A 169 9.04 -0.81 -0.91
N ALA A 170 8.11 0.14 -1.07
CA ALA A 170 8.39 1.47 -1.61
C ALA A 170 9.40 2.24 -0.74
N ILE A 171 9.24 2.21 0.59
CA ILE A 171 10.21 2.81 1.53
C ILE A 171 11.57 2.11 1.42
N GLY A 172 11.59 0.78 1.33
CA GLY A 172 12.82 0.00 1.13
C GLY A 172 13.54 0.30 -0.19
N ASN A 173 12.87 0.97 -1.13
CA ASN A 173 13.38 1.35 -2.44
C ASN A 173 13.54 2.88 -2.61
N TYR A 174 13.52 3.66 -1.53
CA TYR A 174 13.47 5.12 -1.59
C TYR A 174 14.66 5.76 -2.34
N GLN A 175 15.82 5.11 -2.37
CA GLN A 175 17.01 5.61 -3.09
C GLN A 175 16.82 5.55 -4.61
N ASN A 176 16.07 4.56 -5.09
CA ASN A 176 15.80 4.39 -6.52
C ASN A 176 14.55 5.17 -6.91
N ASP A 177 13.53 5.23 -6.05
CA ASP A 177 12.27 5.91 -6.35
C ASP A 177 11.76 6.77 -5.16
N PRO A 178 12.40 7.92 -4.89
CA PRO A 178 12.07 8.78 -3.76
C PRO A 178 10.64 9.32 -3.79
N ILE A 179 10.06 9.56 -4.97
CA ILE A 179 8.68 10.06 -5.07
C ILE A 179 7.68 8.98 -4.64
N LYS A 180 7.87 7.73 -5.07
CA LYS A 180 7.04 6.61 -4.62
C LYS A 180 7.16 6.38 -3.12
N ALA A 181 8.38 6.50 -2.57
CA ALA A 181 8.61 6.42 -1.13
C ALA A 181 7.92 7.55 -0.35
N SER A 182 7.86 8.77 -0.89
CA SER A 182 7.12 9.88 -0.28
C SER A 182 5.63 9.57 -0.15
N PHE A 183 4.99 9.06 -1.22
CA PHE A 183 3.59 8.63 -1.12
C PHE A 183 3.41 7.49 -0.12
N ALA A 184 4.40 6.61 0.02
CA ALA A 184 4.34 5.50 0.94
C ALA A 184 4.39 5.99 2.40
N LEU A 185 5.19 7.03 2.67
CA LEU A 185 5.22 7.70 3.98
C LEU A 185 3.86 8.31 4.34
N ASP A 186 3.20 8.98 3.39
CA ASP A 186 1.88 9.57 3.62
C ASP A 186 0.82 8.50 3.96
N ALA A 187 0.94 7.31 3.37
CA ALA A 187 0.04 6.19 3.60
C ALA A 187 0.21 5.52 4.99
N ILE A 188 1.33 5.74 5.70
CA ILE A 188 1.57 5.09 7.00
C ILE A 188 0.47 5.40 8.01
N LYS A 189 -0.03 6.65 8.03
CA LYS A 189 -1.10 7.04 8.96
C LYS A 189 -2.38 6.25 8.72
N GLU A 190 -2.73 6.02 7.46
CA GLU A 190 -3.90 5.23 7.08
C GLU A 190 -3.73 3.76 7.48
N LEU A 191 -2.51 3.21 7.33
CA LEU A 191 -2.20 1.87 7.81
C LEU A 191 -2.34 1.74 9.33
N ILE A 192 -1.86 2.71 10.11
CA ILE A 192 -2.01 2.70 11.57
C ILE A 192 -3.50 2.70 11.95
N ASN A 193 -4.28 3.61 11.37
CA ASN A 193 -5.73 3.68 11.63
C ASN A 193 -6.43 2.37 11.26
N SER A 194 -6.06 1.77 10.13
CA SER A 194 -6.60 0.47 9.68
C SER A 194 -6.23 -0.65 10.66
N ALA A 195 -4.99 -0.68 11.16
CA ALA A 195 -4.57 -1.67 12.16
C ALA A 195 -5.36 -1.54 13.47
N GLU A 196 -5.59 -0.32 13.97
CA GLU A 196 -6.36 -0.07 15.18
C GLU A 196 -7.83 -0.53 15.04
N GLN A 197 -8.44 -0.27 13.89
CA GLN A 197 -9.80 -0.72 13.57
C GLN A 197 -9.88 -2.25 13.50
N LEU A 198 -8.92 -2.88 12.81
CA LEU A 198 -8.86 -4.34 12.68
C LEU A 198 -8.60 -5.02 14.03
N GLN A 199 -7.75 -4.46 14.87
CA GLN A 199 -7.51 -4.93 16.23
C GLN A 199 -8.80 -4.88 17.08
N THR A 200 -9.56 -3.79 16.98
CA THR A 200 -10.85 -3.65 17.67
C THR A 200 -11.84 -4.73 17.21
N ILE A 201 -11.93 -4.99 15.90
CA ILE A 201 -12.81 -6.03 15.34
C ILE A 201 -12.34 -7.42 15.78
N PHE A 202 -11.03 -7.67 15.78
CA PHE A 202 -10.43 -8.92 16.25
C PHE A 202 -10.83 -9.20 17.70
N GLU A 203 -10.72 -8.21 18.60
CA GLU A 203 -11.09 -8.35 20.01
C GLU A 203 -12.59 -8.64 20.21
N ILE A 204 -13.46 -7.98 19.42
CA ILE A 204 -14.90 -8.25 19.45
C ILE A 204 -15.17 -9.70 19.00
N LYS A 205 -14.50 -10.16 17.94
CA LYS A 205 -14.65 -11.52 17.41
C LYS A 205 -14.13 -12.57 18.38
N ALA A 206 -12.98 -12.33 19.02
CA ALA A 206 -12.42 -13.20 20.07
C ALA A 206 -13.41 -13.39 21.22
N LYS A 207 -13.92 -12.28 21.77
CA LYS A 207 -14.93 -12.31 22.84
C LYS A 207 -16.18 -13.07 22.43
N SER A 208 -16.64 -12.93 21.18
CA SER A 208 -17.84 -13.60 20.67
C SER A 208 -17.76 -15.13 20.67
N VAL A 209 -16.54 -15.69 20.70
CA VAL A 209 -16.30 -17.14 20.79
C VAL A 209 -15.71 -17.57 22.14
N GLY A 210 -15.61 -16.66 23.11
CA GLY A 210 -15.09 -16.94 24.45
C GLY A 210 -13.56 -17.08 24.48
N LEU A 211 -12.86 -16.26 23.71
CA LEU A 211 -11.42 -15.99 23.82
C LEU A 211 -11.17 -14.58 24.37
#